data_AF-A0A2H9L8I1-F1
#
_entry.id   AF-A0A2H9L8I1-F1
#
_cell.length_a   1.000
_cell.length_b   1.000
_cell.length_c   1.000
_cell.angle_alpha   90.00
_cell.angle_beta   90.00
_cell.angle_gamma   90.00
#
_symmetry.space_group_name_H-M   'P 1'
#
loop_
_entity.id
_entity.type
_entity.pdbx_description
1 polymer ?
#
loop_
_entity_poly.entity_id
_entity_poly.type
_entity_poly.pdbx_seq_one_letter_code
_entity_poly.pdbx_strand_id
1 'polypeptide(L)'
;SEVSSDHKAFLFSKSKNLLVVPMGGYWNQDAYVFHISLDNGIMLKGNISHSGDDEYYWNHSVKRSLYIENVLYTISDGMIKMNDLADLHAINSIELPSSFQSWPIGYYSVSV
;
A
#
# COMPACT_ATOMS: atom_id res chain seq x y z
N SER A 1 -7.54 -10.49 0.44
CA SER A 1 -6.27 -10.42 -0.30
C SER A 1 -6.56 -9.71 -1.59
N GLU A 2 -5.92 -8.56 -1.77
CA GLU A 2 -6.24 -7.63 -2.85
C GLU A 2 -5.79 -8.20 -4.19
N VAL A 3 -4.82 -9.14 -4.17
CA VAL A 3 -4.42 -9.98 -5.31
C VAL A 3 -5.60 -10.80 -5.88
N SER A 4 -6.57 -11.15 -5.05
CA SER A 4 -7.76 -11.92 -5.44
C SER A 4 -8.90 -11.04 -5.99
N SER A 5 -8.93 -9.74 -5.64
CA SER A 5 -10.00 -8.80 -5.99
C SER A 5 -9.61 -7.71 -7.01
N ASP A 6 -8.32 -7.34 -7.08
CA ASP A 6 -7.72 -6.45 -8.08
C ASP A 6 -6.38 -7.07 -8.54
N HIS A 7 -6.43 -7.82 -9.64
CA HIS A 7 -5.30 -8.56 -10.22
C HIS A 7 -4.14 -7.66 -10.73
N LYS A 8 -4.20 -6.35 -10.52
CA LYS A 8 -3.12 -5.38 -10.82
C LYS A 8 -2.38 -4.89 -9.57
N ALA A 9 -2.64 -5.46 -8.40
CA ALA A 9 -2.05 -5.01 -7.14
C ALA A 9 -0.56 -5.36 -6.96
N PHE A 10 -0.05 -6.38 -7.67
CA PHE A 10 1.37 -6.78 -7.59
C PHE A 10 2.22 -6.09 -8.66
N LEU A 11 3.43 -5.70 -8.28
CA LEU A 11 4.41 -5.05 -9.15
C LEU A 11 5.53 -6.04 -9.47
N PHE A 12 5.79 -6.28 -10.75
CA PHE A 12 6.95 -7.05 -11.20
C PHE A 12 7.80 -6.24 -12.17
N SER A 13 9.11 -6.22 -11.95
CA SER A 13 10.07 -5.63 -12.86
C SER A 13 11.31 -6.50 -13.01
N LYS A 14 11.45 -7.08 -14.20
CA LYS A 14 12.63 -7.88 -14.57
C LYS A 14 13.91 -7.04 -14.56
N SER A 15 13.87 -5.79 -15.03
CA SER A 15 15.06 -4.94 -15.09
C SER A 15 15.56 -4.53 -13.70
N LYS A 16 14.69 -4.55 -12.68
CA LYS A 16 15.04 -4.28 -11.28
C LYS A 16 15.16 -5.54 -10.43
N ASN A 17 14.94 -6.74 -10.99
CA ASN A 17 14.85 -7.98 -10.22
C ASN A 17 13.90 -7.84 -9.02
N LEU A 18 12.75 -7.19 -9.25
CA LEU A 18 11.84 -6.71 -8.21
C LEU A 18 10.48 -7.39 -8.34
N LEU A 19 9.96 -7.87 -7.22
CA LEU A 19 8.55 -8.24 -7.04
C LEU A 19 8.03 -7.58 -5.77
N VAL A 20 6.88 -6.91 -5.85
CA VAL A 20 6.19 -6.37 -4.69
C VAL A 20 4.78 -6.96 -4.63
N VAL A 21 4.45 -7.55 -3.48
CA VAL A 21 3.18 -8.23 -3.24
C VAL A 21 2.50 -7.58 -2.03
N PRO A 22 1.32 -6.96 -2.22
CA PRO A 22 0.46 -6.62 -1.10
C PRO A 22 -0.04 -7.90 -0.44
N MET A 23 0.32 -8.12 0.81
CA MET A 23 -0.12 -9.27 1.58
C MET A 23 -0.33 -8.89 3.05
N GLY A 24 -1.28 -9.56 3.68
CA GLY A 24 -1.67 -9.30 5.05
C GLY A 24 -2.99 -9.97 5.42
N GLY A 25 -3.54 -9.57 6.56
CA GLY A 25 -4.74 -10.15 7.14
C GLY A 25 -6.03 -9.49 6.66
N TYR A 26 -7.12 -9.81 7.37
CA TYR A 26 -8.45 -9.25 7.09
C TYR A 26 -8.52 -7.73 7.33
N TRP A 27 -7.68 -7.21 8.24
CA TRP A 27 -7.74 -5.82 8.71
C TRP A 27 -6.68 -4.90 8.09
N ASN A 28 -5.57 -5.44 7.61
CA ASN A 28 -4.44 -4.67 7.09
C ASN A 28 -3.60 -5.47 6.09
N GLN A 29 -2.98 -4.76 5.15
CA GLN A 29 -1.99 -5.32 4.23
C GLN A 29 -0.80 -4.39 4.11
N ASP A 30 0.37 -5.01 4.06
CA ASP A 30 1.65 -4.34 3.82
C ASP A 30 2.18 -4.73 2.44
N ALA A 31 3.11 -3.94 1.92
CA ALA A 31 3.82 -4.27 0.70
C ALA A 31 5.06 -5.10 1.02
N TYR A 32 5.08 -6.38 0.63
CA TYR A 32 6.28 -7.22 0.78
C TYR A 32 7.11 -7.14 -0.48
N VAL A 33 8.37 -6.77 -0.31
CA VAL A 33 9.31 -6.51 -1.40
C VAL A 33 10.29 -7.67 -1.49
N PHE A 34 10.40 -8.25 -2.67
CA PHE A 34 11.27 -9.38 -2.97
C PHE A 34 12.28 -9.00 -4.04
N HIS A 35 13.49 -9.52 -3.87
CA HIS A 35 14.47 -9.64 -4.92
C HIS A 35 14.31 -11.00 -5.63
N ILE A 36 14.28 -11.01 -6.95
CA ILE A 36 14.16 -12.24 -7.75
C ILE A 36 15.37 -12.38 -8.68
N SER A 37 16.08 -13.49 -8.56
CA SER A 37 17.21 -13.84 -9.43
C SER A 37 17.17 -15.32 -9.79
N LEU A 38 17.86 -15.70 -10.87
CA LEU A 38 18.03 -17.11 -11.23
C LEU A 38 18.95 -17.85 -10.25
N ASP A 39 19.93 -17.14 -9.70
CA ASP A 39 20.95 -17.75 -8.83
C ASP A 39 20.46 -17.94 -7.39
N ASN A 40 19.70 -16.98 -6.87
CA ASN A 40 19.23 -16.99 -5.47
C ASN A 40 17.72 -17.19 -5.32
N GLY A 41 16.99 -17.37 -6.42
CA GLY A 41 15.54 -17.52 -6.41
C GLY A 41 14.82 -16.25 -5.94
N ILE A 42 13.79 -16.42 -5.10
CA ILE A 42 12.97 -15.34 -4.55
C ILE A 42 13.42 -15.08 -3.10
N MET A 43 14.00 -13.91 -2.85
CA MET A 43 14.48 -13.51 -1.53
C MET A 43 13.68 -12.32 -1.00
N LEU A 44 13.21 -12.39 0.24
CA LEU A 44 12.56 -11.25 0.90
C LEU A 44 13.60 -10.15 1.14
N LYS A 45 13.31 -8.95 0.65
CA LYS A 45 14.10 -7.74 0.91
C LYS A 45 13.61 -6.99 2.15
N GLY A 46 12.29 -6.96 2.35
CA GLY A 46 11.64 -6.32 3.50
C GLY A 46 10.15 -6.08 3.25
N ASN A 47 9.47 -5.41 4.17
CA ASN A 47 8.09 -4.96 4.00
C ASN A 47 7.97 -3.44 4.21
N ILE A 48 6.96 -2.86 3.56
CA ILE A 48 6.56 -1.46 3.76
C ILE A 48 5.16 -1.47 4.35
N SER A 49 5.07 -1.01 5.60
CA SER A 49 3.81 -0.84 6.29
C SER A 49 3.31 0.59 6.23
N HIS A 50 2.00 0.72 6.09
CA HIS A 50 1.25 1.96 6.14
C HIS A 50 0.51 2.14 7.48
N SER A 51 0.45 1.11 8.34
CA SER A 51 -0.14 1.26 9.68
C SER A 51 0.78 2.12 10.55
N GLY A 52 0.29 3.30 10.94
CA GLY A 52 0.86 4.13 12.01
C GLY A 52 0.18 3.87 13.35
N ASP A 53 0.39 4.79 14.31
CA ASP A 53 -0.28 4.77 15.64
C ASP A 53 -1.76 5.23 15.57
N ASP A 54 -2.24 5.67 14.40
CA ASP A 54 -3.57 6.24 14.23
C ASP A 54 -4.68 5.18 14.07
N GLU A 55 -5.85 5.45 14.67
CA GLU A 55 -6.96 4.51 14.87
C GLU A 55 -7.69 4.04 13.58
N TYR A 56 -7.35 4.55 12.39
CA TYR A 56 -8.05 4.23 11.14
C TYR A 56 -7.41 3.10 10.33
N TYR A 57 -7.29 1.92 10.95
CA TYR A 57 -6.60 0.73 10.41
C TYR A 57 -6.96 0.34 8.96
N TRP A 58 -8.20 0.55 8.49
CA TRP A 58 -8.64 0.11 7.16
C TRP A 58 -8.15 0.99 5.99
N ASN A 59 -7.91 2.29 6.22
CA ASN A 59 -7.44 3.23 5.19
C ASN A 59 -5.96 3.02 4.84
N HIS A 60 -5.24 2.31 5.70
CA HIS A 60 -3.81 2.07 5.57
C HIS A 60 -3.49 0.70 4.94
N SER A 61 -4.47 -0.06 4.45
CA SER A 61 -4.17 -1.28 3.69
C SER A 61 -3.49 -0.92 2.36
N VAL A 62 -2.27 -1.40 2.11
CA VAL A 62 -1.57 -1.17 0.85
C VAL A 62 -2.32 -1.87 -0.29
N LYS A 63 -2.71 -1.10 -1.31
CA LYS A 63 -3.46 -1.58 -2.47
C LYS A 63 -2.63 -1.67 -3.74
N ARG A 64 -1.64 -0.77 -3.89
CA ARG A 64 -0.83 -0.66 -5.11
C ARG A 64 0.62 -0.34 -4.78
N SER A 65 1.50 -0.74 -5.69
CA SER A 65 2.89 -0.33 -5.69
C SER A 65 3.35 0.02 -7.10
N LEU A 66 4.23 1.00 -7.22
CA LEU A 66 4.93 1.36 -8.46
C LEU A 66 6.31 1.91 -8.12
N TYR A 67 7.22 1.98 -9.08
CA TYR A 67 8.49 2.67 -8.88
C TYR A 67 8.74 3.70 -9.97
N ILE A 68 9.44 4.77 -9.58
CA ILE A 68 9.99 5.77 -10.49
C ILE A 68 11.48 5.87 -10.15
N GLU A 69 12.34 5.64 -11.13
CA GLU A 69 13.80 5.59 -10.96
C GLU A 69 14.27 4.62 -9.86
N ASN A 70 14.63 5.15 -8.69
CA ASN A 70 15.09 4.39 -7.52
C ASN A 70 14.16 4.54 -6.31
N VAL A 71 12.93 5.01 -6.50
CA VAL A 71 11.94 5.19 -5.43
C VAL A 71 10.79 4.22 -5.62
N LEU A 72 10.50 3.43 -4.59
CA LEU A 72 9.31 2.59 -4.49
C LEU A 72 8.19 3.39 -3.82
N TYR A 73 7.06 3.46 -4.50
CA TYR A 73 5.84 4.07 -4.02
C TYR A 73 4.85 2.97 -3.65
N THR A 74 4.34 3.01 -2.43
CA THR A 74 3.23 2.17 -1.96
C THR A 74 2.03 3.05 -1.66
N ILE A 75 0.84 2.60 -2.03
CA ILE A 75 -0.37 3.42 -2.04
C ILE A 75 -1.48 2.66 -1.30
N SER A 76 -2.07 3.30 -0.29
CA SER A 76 -3.33 2.92 0.36
C SER A 76 -4.39 4.00 0.10
N ASP A 77 -5.57 3.88 0.70
CA ASP A 77 -6.60 4.93 0.60
C ASP A 77 -6.22 6.19 1.37
N GLY A 78 -5.49 6.02 2.48
CA GLY A 78 -5.10 7.09 3.39
C GLY A 78 -3.72 7.68 3.12
N MET A 79 -2.83 7.02 2.39
CA MET A 79 -1.47 7.56 2.20
C MET A 79 -0.74 7.01 0.97
N ILE A 80 0.24 7.79 0.52
CA ILE A 80 1.32 7.35 -0.38
C ILE A 80 2.62 7.38 0.42
N LYS A 81 3.36 6.27 0.44
CA LYS A 81 4.67 6.18 1.10
C LYS A 81 5.77 5.94 0.08
N MET A 82 6.91 6.59 0.28
CA MET A 82 8.06 6.56 -0.61
C MET A 82 9.24 5.94 0.13
N ASN A 83 9.83 4.91 -0.45
CA ASN A 83 10.99 4.22 0.11
C ASN A 83 12.09 4.13 -0.94
N ASP A 84 13.35 4.24 -0.53
CA ASP A 84 14.46 3.99 -1.45
C ASP A 84 14.47 2.52 -1.87
N LEU A 85 14.59 2.27 -3.17
CA LEU A 85 14.49 0.92 -3.69
C LEU A 85 15.72 0.06 -3.33
N ALA A 86 16.85 0.65 -2.95
CA ALA A 86 18.09 -0.06 -2.63
C ALA A 86 18.06 -0.72 -1.25
N ASP A 87 17.49 -0.08 -0.24
CA ASP A 87 17.47 -0.59 1.15
C ASP A 87 16.10 -0.48 1.84
N LEU A 88 15.09 0.06 1.15
CA LEU A 88 13.72 0.29 1.65
C LEU A 88 13.62 1.32 2.78
N HIS A 89 14.64 2.16 3.02
CA HIS A 89 14.49 3.24 4.00
C HIS A 89 13.40 4.23 3.55
N ALA A 90 12.63 4.74 4.51
CA ALA A 90 11.57 5.70 4.21
C ALA A 90 12.19 7.04 3.78
N ILE A 91 11.75 7.54 2.63
CA ILE A 91 12.13 8.86 2.10
C ILE A 91 11.10 9.90 2.54
N ASN A 92 9.81 9.62 2.31
CA ASN A 92 8.72 10.54 2.64
C ASN A 92 7.35 9.82 2.66
N SER A 93 6.32 10.50 3.16
CA SER A 93 4.91 10.11 3.02
C SER A 93 4.03 11.31 2.66
N ILE A 94 2.92 11.03 1.99
CA ILE A 94 1.85 11.99 1.69
C ILE A 94 0.57 11.40 2.24
N GLU A 95 -0.03 12.06 3.22
CA GLU A 95 -1.37 11.74 3.68
C GLU A 95 -2.40 12.14 2.63
N LEU A 96 -3.34 11.25 2.35
CA LEU A 96 -4.44 11.46 1.44
C LEU A 96 -5.67 11.88 2.24
N PRO A 97 -6.47 12.82 1.73
CA PRO A 97 -7.70 13.22 2.40
C PRO A 97 -8.62 12.01 2.52
N SER A 98 -9.05 11.70 3.74
CA SER A 98 -10.03 10.65 3.98
C SER A 98 -11.31 11.00 3.23
N SER A 99 -11.82 10.06 2.44
CA SER A 99 -13.14 10.18 1.83
C SER A 99 -14.20 9.96 2.92
N PHE A 100 -14.29 10.86 3.92
CA PHE A 100 -15.53 11.00 4.65
C PHE A 100 -16.55 11.51 3.65
N GLN A 101 -17.33 10.56 3.14
CA GLN A 101 -18.61 10.81 2.53
C GLN A 101 -19.37 11.76 3.46
N SER A 102 -19.54 13.01 3.04
CA SER A 102 -20.51 13.93 3.60
C SER A 102 -21.88 13.28 3.42
N TRP A 103 -22.33 12.51 4.40
CA TRP A 103 -23.73 12.13 4.47
C TRP A 103 -24.53 13.43 4.43
N PRO A 104 -25.49 13.59 3.50
CA PRO A 104 -26.34 14.76 3.51
C PRO A 104 -27.07 14.78 4.86
N ILE A 105 -26.85 15.82 5.65
CA ILE A 105 -27.64 16.06 6.87
C ILE A 105 -29.06 16.35 6.37
N GLY A 106 -29.93 15.34 6.40
CA GLY A 106 -31.18 15.44 5.67
C GLY A 106 -32.24 14.40 5.99
N TYR A 107 -32.30 13.86 7.22
CA TYR A 107 -33.49 13.18 7.70
C TYR A 107 -33.69 13.40 9.22
N TYR A 108 -34.07 14.62 9.59
CA TYR A 108 -34.92 14.81 10.77
C TYR A 108 -36.31 15.18 10.25
N SER A 109 -37.23 14.21 10.21
CA SER A 109 -38.65 14.51 10.11
C SER A 109 -39.08 15.11 11.45
N VAL A 110 -39.33 16.41 11.49
CA VAL A 110 -40.13 17.02 12.56
C VAL A 110 -41.57 16.61 12.28
N SER A 111 -42.08 15.67 13.07
CA SER A 111 -43.51 15.41 13.15
C SER A 111 -44.14 16.58 13.91
N VAL A 112 -45.00 17.35 13.24
CA VAL A 112 -45.92 18.32 13.88
C VAL A 112 -47.15 17.57 14.36
#